data_AF-A0A3N3DTU5-F1
#
_entry.id   AF-A0A3N3DTU5-F1
#
_cell.length_a   1.000
_cell.length_b   1.000
_cell.length_c   1.000
_cell.angle_alpha   90.00
_cell.angle_beta   90.00
_cell.angle_gamma   90.00
#
_symmetry.space_group_name_H-M   'P 1'
#
loop_
_entity.id
_entity.type
_entity.pdbx_description
1 polymer ?
#
loop_
_entity_poly.entity_id
_entity_poly.type
_entity_poly.pdbx_seq_one_letter_code
_entity_poly.pdbx_strand_id
1 'polypeptide(L)'
;MEIECPHCQAGNKIEFAENISCTDCKKNFKGYKFSKRKLVSASAALWVGAVGAYALENARDEERYPLEVEYAIVDTCVNSSKNMVSVSWYESKRETCLCALEKTESDVTYSDYKSDQAKFFSTFRQHAKGCS
;
A
#
# COMPACT_ATOMS: atom_id res chain seq x y z
N MET A 1 -35.87 21.10 20.03
CA MET A 1 -34.85 20.24 19.38
C MET A 1 -35.46 18.86 19.19
N GLU A 2 -35.16 18.14 18.11
CA GLU A 2 -35.72 16.80 17.88
C GLU A 2 -34.66 15.72 18.18
N ILE A 3 -34.97 14.81 19.10
CA ILE A 3 -34.16 13.61 19.37
C ILE A 3 -34.95 12.37 18.96
N GLU A 4 -34.24 11.32 18.59
CA GLU A 4 -34.85 10.07 18.17
C GLU A 4 -34.62 9.05 19.27
N CYS A 5 -35.68 8.37 19.70
CA CYS A 5 -35.55 7.35 20.74
C CYS A 5 -34.70 6.18 20.21
N PRO A 6 -33.59 5.78 20.87
CA PRO A 6 -32.73 4.70 20.37
C PRO A 6 -33.40 3.31 20.41
N HIS A 7 -34.51 3.17 21.11
CA HIS A 7 -35.23 1.90 21.24
C HIS A 7 -36.39 1.74 20.25
N CYS A 8 -37.03 2.84 19.83
CA CYS A 8 -38.22 2.79 18.97
C CYS A 8 -38.17 3.73 17.78
N GLN A 9 -37.06 4.45 17.57
CA GLN A 9 -36.82 5.38 16.47
C GLN A 9 -37.87 6.51 16.32
N ALA A 10 -38.75 6.69 17.32
CA ALA A 10 -39.72 7.77 17.32
C ALA A 10 -39.03 9.12 17.54
N GLY A 11 -39.35 10.10 16.70
CA GLY A 11 -38.91 11.48 16.85
C GLY A 11 -39.63 12.18 18.00
N ASN A 12 -38.88 12.79 18.90
CA ASN A 12 -39.35 13.49 20.08
C ASN A 12 -38.84 14.93 20.07
N LYS A 13 -39.76 15.90 20.11
CA LYS A 13 -39.42 17.31 20.30
C LYS A 13 -39.15 17.58 21.78
N ILE A 14 -37.89 17.86 22.11
CA ILE A 14 -37.51 18.42 23.40
C ILE A 14 -37.67 19.94 23.30
N GLU A 15 -38.67 20.45 23.98
CA GLU A 15 -38.96 21.88 24.14
C GLU A 15 -38.29 22.48 25.39
N PHE A 16 -37.56 21.66 26.17
CA PHE A 16 -37.07 22.03 27.51
C PHE A 16 -35.58 22.39 27.61
N ALA A 17 -34.90 22.68 26.49
CA ALA A 17 -33.46 23.05 26.52
C ALA A 17 -33.16 24.30 27.36
N GLU A 18 -34.18 25.10 27.67
CA GLU A 18 -34.11 26.31 28.49
C GLU A 18 -33.97 26.00 30.00
N ASN A 19 -34.46 24.84 30.44
CA ASN A 19 -34.48 24.42 31.85
C ASN A 19 -33.36 23.44 32.21
N ILE A 20 -32.58 23.00 31.22
CA ILE A 20 -31.43 22.13 31.43
C ILE A 20 -30.19 23.02 31.48
N SER A 21 -29.49 23.00 32.61
CA SER A 21 -28.27 23.76 32.82
C SER A 21 -27.09 22.82 33.03
N CYS A 22 -25.92 23.21 32.52
CA CYS A 22 -24.69 22.49 32.81
C CYS A 22 -24.40 22.54 34.32
N THR A 23 -24.09 21.40 34.92
CA THR A 23 -23.85 21.29 36.37
C THR A 23 -22.66 22.14 36.81
N ASP A 24 -21.64 22.26 35.96
CA ASP A 24 -20.38 22.93 36.28
C ASP A 24 -20.41 24.44 35.99
N CYS A 25 -20.88 24.83 34.80
CA CYS A 25 -20.86 26.24 34.38
C CYS A 25 -22.21 26.97 34.57
N LYS A 26 -23.26 26.27 35.00
CA LYS A 26 -24.62 26.77 35.26
C LYS A 26 -25.31 27.48 34.10
N LYS A 27 -24.71 27.49 32.90
CA LYS A 27 -25.34 28.02 31.68
C LYS A 27 -26.36 27.03 31.14
N ASN A 28 -27.47 27.54 30.63
CA ASN A 28 -28.48 26.74 29.95
C ASN A 28 -28.05 26.40 28.52
N PHE A 29 -28.67 25.38 27.94
CA PHE A 29 -28.37 24.92 26.58
C PHE A 29 -29.23 25.59 25.50
N LYS A 30 -29.88 26.72 25.81
CA LYS A 30 -30.72 27.46 24.86
C LYS A 30 -29.87 27.96 23.69
N GLY A 31 -30.30 27.66 22.47
CA GLY A 31 -29.60 28.04 21.23
C GLY A 31 -28.50 27.08 20.76
N TYR A 32 -28.13 26.06 21.55
CA TYR A 32 -27.15 25.05 21.13
C TYR A 32 -27.81 23.90 20.36
N LYS A 33 -27.23 23.53 19.21
CA LYS A 33 -27.62 22.33 18.45
C LYS A 33 -26.75 21.15 18.89
N PHE A 34 -27.36 20.14 19.50
CA PHE A 34 -26.70 18.87 19.76
C PHE A 34 -26.61 18.08 18.44
N SER A 35 -25.45 18.10 17.79
CA SER A 35 -25.20 17.32 16.59
C SER A 35 -25.21 15.83 16.92
N LYS A 36 -25.99 15.01 16.20
CA LYS A 36 -25.79 13.55 16.16
C LYS A 36 -24.32 13.30 15.82
N ARG A 37 -23.63 12.38 16.52
CA ARG A 37 -22.25 11.96 16.16
C ARG A 37 -22.26 11.64 14.66
N LYS A 38 -21.36 12.25 13.88
CA LYS A 38 -21.18 11.90 12.46
C LYS A 38 -20.61 10.48 12.39
N LEU A 39 -21.48 9.48 12.44
CA LEU A 39 -21.11 8.12 12.07
C LEU A 39 -20.82 8.18 10.57
N VAL A 40 -19.55 8.04 10.21
CA VAL A 40 -19.15 7.87 8.81
C VAL A 40 -19.95 6.68 8.28
N SER A 41 -20.71 6.88 7.21
CA SER A 41 -21.50 5.78 6.65
C SER A 41 -20.56 4.66 6.21
N ALA A 42 -21.00 3.40 6.34
CA ALA A 42 -20.22 2.26 5.88
C ALA A 42 -19.79 2.42 4.40
N SER A 43 -20.64 3.03 3.58
CA SER A 43 -20.34 3.39 2.20
C SER A 43 -19.18 4.37 2.07
N ALA A 44 -19.13 5.44 2.87
CA ALA A 44 -18.03 6.40 2.84
C ALA A 44 -16.70 5.76 3.30
N ALA A 45 -16.74 4.89 4.30
CA ALA A 45 -15.57 4.13 4.74
C ALA A 45 -15.07 3.17 3.64
N LEU A 46 -16.00 2.49 2.94
CA LEU A 46 -15.67 1.61 1.80
C LEU A 46 -15.04 2.38 0.64
N TRP A 47 -15.56 3.56 0.30
CA TRP A 47 -14.98 4.39 -0.76
C TRP A 47 -13.57 4.86 -0.43
N VAL A 48 -13.33 5.32 0.79
CA VAL A 48 -11.99 5.71 1.24
C VAL A 48 -11.05 4.51 1.23
N GLY A 49 -11.51 3.34 1.68
CA GLY A 49 -10.74 2.10 1.63
C GLY A 49 -10.37 1.69 0.21
N ALA A 50 -11.33 1.71 -0.73
CA ALA A 50 -11.11 1.33 -2.12
C ALA A 50 -10.13 2.28 -2.84
N VAL A 51 -10.30 3.60 -2.67
CA VAL A 51 -9.40 4.60 -3.28
C VAL A 51 -8.00 4.51 -2.68
N GLY A 52 -7.92 4.34 -1.35
CA GLY A 52 -6.64 4.18 -0.67
C GLY A 52 -5.90 2.91 -1.11
N ALA A 53 -6.62 1.78 -1.23
CA ALA A 53 -6.04 0.53 -1.71
C ALA A 53 -5.54 0.65 -3.15
N TYR A 54 -6.35 1.23 -4.06
CA TYR A 54 -5.97 1.43 -5.45
C TYR A 54 -4.73 2.33 -5.62
N ALA A 55 -4.63 3.41 -4.84
CA ALA A 55 -3.47 4.30 -4.88
C ALA A 55 -2.19 3.61 -4.39
N LEU A 56 -2.28 2.75 -3.36
CA LEU A 56 -1.15 1.97 -2.87
C LEU A 56 -0.71 0.88 -3.86
N GLU A 57 -1.64 0.24 -4.55
CA GLU A 57 -1.35 -0.74 -5.60
C GLU A 57 -0.55 -0.08 -6.73
N ASN A 58 -1.04 1.03 -7.27
CA ASN A 58 -0.39 1.73 -8.37
C ASN A 58 1.00 2.27 -8.00
N ALA A 59 1.18 2.73 -6.76
CA ALA A 59 2.49 3.19 -6.29
C ALA A 59 3.52 2.05 -6.23
N ARG A 60 3.10 0.81 -5.94
CA ARG A 60 3.98 -0.36 -6.00
C ARG A 60 4.25 -0.82 -7.43
N ASP A 61 3.23 -0.78 -8.29
CA ASP A 61 3.39 -1.18 -9.69
C ASP A 61 4.36 -0.26 -10.45
N GLU A 62 4.49 1.01 -10.05
CA GLU A 62 5.45 1.94 -10.64
C GLU A 62 6.92 1.67 -10.23
N GLU A 63 7.16 0.93 -9.14
CA GLU A 63 8.50 0.52 -8.71
C GLU A 63 8.96 -0.82 -9.29
N ARG A 64 8.02 -1.64 -9.81
CA ARG A 64 8.33 -2.96 -10.36
C ARG A 64 9.06 -2.84 -11.68
N TYR A 65 10.00 -3.76 -11.93
CA TYR A 65 10.76 -3.74 -13.16
C TYR A 65 9.84 -4.17 -14.30
N PRO A 66 9.84 -3.47 -15.46
CA PRO A 66 9.08 -3.93 -16.61
C PRO A 66 9.55 -5.34 -17.01
N LEU A 67 8.61 -6.22 -17.39
CA LEU A 67 8.93 -7.61 -17.74
C LEU A 67 10.02 -7.73 -18.81
N GLU A 68 10.04 -6.80 -19.77
CA GLU A 68 11.07 -6.73 -20.81
C GLU A 68 12.47 -6.50 -20.22
N VAL A 69 12.56 -5.70 -19.16
CA VAL A 69 13.81 -5.42 -18.43
C VAL A 69 14.20 -6.62 -17.57
N GLU A 70 13.25 -7.20 -16.82
CA GLU A 70 13.47 -8.42 -16.03
C GLU A 70 14.04 -9.54 -16.92
N TYR A 71 13.41 -9.78 -18.07
CA TYR A 71 13.85 -10.75 -19.06
C TYR A 71 15.25 -10.43 -19.60
N ALA A 72 15.50 -9.18 -20.00
CA ALA A 72 16.80 -8.79 -20.53
C ALA A 72 17.94 -8.97 -19.51
N ILE A 73 17.68 -8.69 -18.23
CA ILE A 73 18.65 -8.91 -17.16
C ILE A 73 18.94 -10.41 -16.99
N VAL A 74 17.90 -11.24 -16.89
CA VAL A 74 18.05 -12.69 -16.73
C VAL A 74 18.75 -13.30 -17.94
N ASP A 75 18.34 -12.93 -19.15
CA ASP A 75 18.96 -13.40 -20.39
C ASP A 75 20.45 -13.04 -20.44
N THR A 76 20.80 -11.79 -20.13
CA THR A 76 22.19 -11.34 -20.07
C THR A 76 22.99 -12.10 -19.00
N CYS A 77 22.38 -12.36 -17.84
CA CYS A 77 23.01 -13.12 -16.77
C CYS A 77 23.31 -14.55 -17.20
N VAL A 78 22.31 -15.26 -17.75
CA VAL A 78 22.43 -16.66 -18.21
C VAL A 78 23.38 -16.78 -19.39
N ASN A 79 23.30 -15.87 -20.36
CA ASN A 79 24.08 -15.89 -21.61
C ASN A 79 25.37 -15.04 -21.55
N SER A 80 25.84 -14.68 -20.35
CA SER A 80 27.09 -13.93 -20.14
C SER A 80 28.36 -14.63 -20.64
N SER A 81 28.31 -15.93 -20.96
CA SER A 81 29.42 -16.70 -21.53
C SER A 81 29.04 -17.20 -22.92
N LYS A 82 30.00 -17.18 -23.85
CA LYS A 82 29.82 -17.68 -25.24
C LYS A 82 30.07 -19.19 -25.39
N ASN A 83 30.42 -19.87 -24.30
CA ASN A 83 30.73 -21.30 -24.35
C ASN A 83 29.45 -22.13 -24.42
N MET A 84 29.53 -23.27 -25.11
CA MET A 84 28.48 -24.28 -25.06
C MET A 84 28.47 -24.95 -23.69
N VAL A 85 27.29 -25.17 -23.13
CA VAL A 85 27.08 -25.70 -21.78
C VAL A 85 26.04 -26.81 -21.80
N SER A 86 26.03 -27.67 -20.79
CA SER A 86 24.97 -28.68 -20.65
C SER A 86 23.64 -28.01 -20.30
N VAL A 87 22.55 -28.68 -20.63
CA VAL A 87 21.19 -28.24 -20.25
C VAL A 87 21.09 -28.03 -18.74
N SER A 88 21.59 -28.97 -17.95
CA SER A 88 21.56 -28.89 -16.48
C SER A 88 22.31 -27.66 -15.94
N TRP A 89 23.45 -27.31 -16.54
CA TRP A 89 24.21 -26.13 -16.14
C TRP A 89 23.48 -24.85 -16.51
N TYR A 90 22.86 -24.81 -17.70
CA TYR A 90 22.04 -23.69 -18.14
C TYR A 90 20.84 -23.47 -17.19
N GLU A 91 20.15 -24.54 -16.82
CA GLU A 91 19.01 -24.50 -15.89
C GLU A 91 19.43 -24.00 -14.50
N SER A 92 20.51 -24.55 -13.94
CA SER A 92 21.05 -24.11 -12.65
C SER A 92 21.46 -22.63 -12.69
N LYS A 93 22.13 -22.19 -13.76
CA LYS A 93 22.50 -20.77 -13.91
C LYS A 93 21.28 -19.87 -14.01
N ARG A 94 20.24 -20.29 -14.74
CA ARG A 94 18.96 -19.57 -14.81
C ARG A 94 18.32 -19.42 -13.44
N GLU A 95 18.31 -20.47 -12.63
CA GLU A 95 17.80 -20.40 -11.25
C GLU A 95 18.59 -19.42 -10.39
N THR A 96 19.94 -19.43 -10.47
CA THR A 96 20.78 -18.44 -9.77
C THR A 96 20.48 -17.02 -10.24
N CYS A 97 20.33 -16.78 -11.54
CA CYS A 97 20.02 -15.46 -12.10
C CYS A 97 18.64 -14.96 -11.66
N LEU A 98 17.63 -15.83 -11.64
CA LEU A 98 16.29 -15.49 -11.16
C LEU A 98 16.30 -15.15 -9.66
N CYS A 99 16.94 -15.97 -8.84
CA CYS A 99 17.11 -15.72 -7.41
C CYS A 99 17.86 -14.41 -7.14
N ALA A 100 18.89 -14.11 -7.93
CA ALA A 100 19.62 -12.86 -7.81
C ALA A 100 18.76 -11.65 -8.17
N LEU A 101 17.96 -11.74 -9.24
CA LEU A 101 17.07 -10.67 -9.66
C LEU A 101 16.00 -10.39 -8.60
N GLU A 102 15.31 -11.42 -8.12
CA GLU A 102 14.26 -11.30 -7.10
C GLU A 102 14.75 -10.58 -5.83
N LYS A 103 15.94 -10.96 -5.34
CA LYS A 103 16.56 -10.30 -4.19
C LYS A 103 17.01 -8.87 -4.51
N THR A 104 17.48 -8.62 -5.73
CA THR A 104 17.93 -7.28 -6.13
C THR A 104 16.77 -6.31 -6.25
N GLU A 105 15.63 -6.74 -6.80
CA GLU A 105 14.41 -5.93 -6.91
C GLU A 105 13.84 -5.53 -5.55
N SER A 106 14.11 -6.34 -4.51
CA SER A 106 13.77 -6.01 -3.12
C SER A 106 14.64 -4.89 -2.52
N ASP A 107 15.87 -4.74 -3.02
CA ASP A 107 16.88 -3.80 -2.48
C ASP A 107 17.11 -2.56 -3.37
N VAL A 108 16.78 -2.66 -4.66
CA VAL A 108 17.07 -1.65 -5.68
C VAL A 108 15.81 -1.40 -6.49
N THR A 109 15.22 -0.21 -6.32
CA THR A 109 14.03 0.20 -7.08
C THR A 109 14.34 0.33 -8.57
N TYR A 110 13.32 0.26 -9.43
CA TYR A 110 13.53 0.47 -10.87
C TYR A 110 14.08 1.87 -11.19
N SER A 111 13.78 2.88 -10.38
CA SER A 111 14.34 4.23 -10.52
C SER A 111 15.85 4.27 -10.22
N ASP A 112 16.29 3.56 -9.18
CA ASP A 112 17.71 3.39 -8.85
C ASP A 112 18.44 2.57 -9.92
N TYR A 113 17.82 1.51 -10.46
CA TYR A 113 18.40 0.79 -11.59
C TYR A 113 18.69 1.68 -12.80
N LYS A 114 17.78 2.62 -13.09
CA LYS A 114 17.93 3.58 -14.21
C LYS A 114 18.97 4.66 -13.94
N SER A 115 19.11 5.11 -12.69
CA SER A 115 19.95 6.26 -12.32
C SER A 115 21.33 5.88 -11.77
N ASP A 116 21.46 4.71 -11.14
CA ASP A 116 22.67 4.17 -10.53
C ASP A 116 22.84 2.68 -10.87
N GLN A 117 23.30 2.43 -12.09
CA GLN A 117 23.61 1.07 -12.55
C GLN A 117 24.73 0.41 -11.72
N ALA A 118 25.65 1.19 -11.13
CA ALA A 118 26.76 0.66 -10.35
C ALA A 118 26.24 -0.02 -9.07
N LYS A 119 25.31 0.64 -8.37
CA LYS A 119 24.58 0.06 -7.24
C LYS A 119 23.89 -1.23 -7.65
N PHE A 120 23.10 -1.22 -8.72
CA PHE A 120 22.43 -2.43 -9.22
C PHE A 120 23.40 -3.58 -9.46
N PHE A 121 24.47 -3.38 -10.24
CA PHE A 121 25.42 -4.45 -10.56
C PHE A 121 26.14 -5.00 -9.33
N SER A 122 26.47 -4.13 -8.37
CA SER A 122 27.12 -4.55 -7.12
C SER A 122 26.20 -5.43 -6.28
N THR A 123 24.95 -5.01 -6.08
CA THR A 123 23.90 -5.75 -5.35
C THR A 123 23.55 -7.06 -6.06
N PHE A 124 23.33 -7.02 -7.37
CA PHE A 124 23.00 -8.22 -8.16
C PHE A 124 24.11 -9.27 -8.08
N ARG A 125 25.38 -8.86 -8.21
CA ARG A 125 26.52 -9.78 -8.08
C ARG A 125 26.62 -10.36 -6.68
N GLN A 126 26.32 -9.58 -5.64
CA GLN A 126 26.31 -10.06 -4.26
C GLN A 126 25.23 -11.13 -4.06
N HIS A 127 24.01 -10.86 -4.52
CA HIS A 127 22.90 -11.81 -4.43
C HIS A 127 23.14 -13.07 -5.24
N ALA A 128 23.70 -12.96 -6.44
CA ALA A 128 24.06 -14.12 -7.28
C ALA A 128 25.03 -15.07 -6.57
N LYS A 129 26.02 -14.56 -5.82
CA LYS A 129 26.93 -15.40 -5.02
C LYS A 129 26.23 -16.10 -3.86
N GLY A 130 25.16 -15.51 -3.33
CA GLY A 130 24.35 -16.12 -2.27
C GLY A 130 23.28 -17.08 -2.79
N CYS A 131 23.08 -17.16 -4.10
CA CYS A 131 22.11 -18.01 -4.79
C CYS A 131 22.77 -19.18 -5.54
N SER A 132 24.11 -19.28 -5.49
CA SER A 132 24.92 -20.33 -6.14
C SER A 132 25.36 -21.42 -5.18
#